data_AF-A0A7S2Y4R7-F1
#
_entry.id   AF-A0A7S2Y4R7-F1
#
_cell.length_a   1.000
_cell.length_b   1.000
_cell.length_c   1.000
_cell.angle_alpha   90.00
_cell.angle_beta   90.00
_cell.angle_gamma   90.00
#
_symmetry.space_group_name_H-M   'P 1'
#
loop_
_entity.id
_entity.type
_entity.pdbx_description
1 polymer ?
#
loop_
_entity_poly.entity_id
_entity_poly.type
_entity_poly.pdbx_seq_one_letter_code
_entity_poly.pdbx_strand_id
1 'polypeptide(L)'
;NLRRVPGTNRRVYRSAHTDDLATLVENANQIWKATLSSSFPLLTQISLVLDLRSPLEIDEEKVRIWTNSNTFGDLWRISEDEIPNLTDTSLRRRCVVRVNMTEKITHQLKDSPLKLSRFEKMVHGISEHGLGFLYKMLLNQHDAIFKCLVIITTHLEECPANKVLLHCVQGKDRTGIISMLLESVAEVSDEQILQDYM
;
A
#
# COMPACT_ATOMS: atom_id res chain seq x y z
N ASN A 1 0.72 14.38 -3.20
CA ASN A 1 -0.57 13.66 -3.26
C ASN A 1 -0.63 12.51 -2.25
N LEU A 2 -0.26 12.76 -0.99
CA LEU A 2 -0.42 11.79 0.09
C LEU A 2 -1.61 12.22 0.93
N ARG A 3 -2.56 11.33 1.16
CA ARG A 3 -3.68 11.54 2.09
C ARG A 3 -3.35 10.87 3.41
N ARG A 4 -3.69 11.54 4.52
CA ARG A 4 -3.59 10.95 5.85
C ARG A 4 -4.80 10.03 6.05
N VAL A 5 -4.58 8.84 6.61
CA VAL A 5 -5.65 7.97 7.08
C VAL A 5 -6.23 8.53 8.40
N PRO A 6 -7.52 8.90 8.48
CA PRO A 6 -8.19 9.34 9.71
C PRO A 6 -8.00 8.38 10.88
N GLY A 7 -8.12 8.87 12.13
CA GLY A 7 -7.92 8.04 13.33
C GLY A 7 -6.47 7.63 13.64
N THR A 8 -5.57 7.59 12.67
CA THR A 8 -4.20 7.03 12.85
C THR A 8 -3.15 7.99 13.44
N ASN A 9 -3.54 9.00 14.21
CA ASN A 9 -2.58 9.96 14.83
C ASN A 9 -1.54 10.60 13.89
N ARG A 10 -1.86 10.77 12.60
CA ARG A 10 -0.96 11.28 11.54
C ARG A 10 0.24 10.36 11.29
N ARG A 11 0.06 9.06 11.48
CA ARG A 11 1.10 8.04 11.30
C ARG A 11 0.95 7.26 10.00
N VAL A 12 -0.28 7.02 9.55
CA VAL A 12 -0.52 6.29 8.30
C VAL A 12 -0.99 7.24 7.22
N TYR A 13 -0.39 7.09 6.05
CA TYR A 13 -0.69 7.83 4.84
C TYR A 13 -0.93 6.85 3.69
N ARG A 14 -1.70 7.28 2.69
CA ARG A 14 -1.88 6.53 1.44
C ARG A 14 -1.60 7.41 0.24
N SER A 15 -1.09 6.84 -0.84
CA SER A 15 -1.05 7.52 -2.14
C SER A 15 -2.48 7.76 -2.63
N ALA A 16 -2.78 8.96 -3.13
CA ALA A 16 -4.11 9.29 -3.65
C ALA A 16 -4.21 9.18 -5.19
N HIS A 17 -3.10 8.91 -5.89
CA HIS A 17 -3.06 8.83 -7.34
C HIS A 17 -2.17 7.69 -7.85
N THR A 18 -2.38 7.37 -9.14
CA THR A 18 -1.72 6.35 -9.95
C THR A 18 -0.20 6.45 -9.96
N ASP A 19 0.49 5.45 -9.41
CA ASP A 19 1.90 5.05 -9.56
C ASP A 19 2.92 6.17 -9.79
N ASP A 20 2.68 7.31 -9.15
CA ASP A 20 3.49 8.49 -9.32
C ASP A 20 4.51 8.60 -8.19
N LEU A 21 4.77 7.55 -7.40
CA LEU A 21 5.77 7.65 -6.34
C LEU A 21 7.16 7.91 -6.94
N ALA A 22 7.48 7.22 -8.04
CA ALA A 22 8.70 7.46 -8.81
C ALA A 22 8.73 8.89 -9.36
N THR A 23 7.70 9.32 -10.07
CA THR A 23 7.61 10.68 -10.63
C THR A 23 7.61 11.75 -9.54
N LEU A 24 6.96 11.52 -8.41
CA LEU A 24 6.91 12.44 -7.28
C LEU A 24 8.30 12.56 -6.64
N VAL A 25 9.05 11.46 -6.58
CA VAL A 25 10.46 11.46 -6.18
C VAL A 25 11.35 12.14 -7.22
N GLU A 26 11.16 11.88 -8.51
CA GLU A 26 11.93 12.51 -9.58
C GLU A 26 11.71 14.02 -9.60
N ASN A 27 10.45 14.46 -9.53
CA ASN A 27 10.07 15.85 -9.38
C ASN A 27 10.64 16.45 -8.10
N ALA A 28 10.55 15.74 -6.97
CA ALA A 28 11.15 16.18 -5.71
C ALA A 28 12.67 16.31 -5.81
N ASN A 29 13.35 15.41 -6.53
CA ASN A 29 14.80 15.47 -6.76
C ASN A 29 15.20 16.59 -7.71
N GLN A 30 14.41 16.87 -8.75
CA GLN A 30 14.60 18.02 -9.64
C GLN A 30 14.44 19.33 -8.85
N ILE A 31 13.41 19.42 -8.00
CA ILE A 31 13.17 20.57 -7.12
C ILE A 31 14.27 20.67 -6.05
N TRP A 32 14.72 19.57 -5.45
CA TRP A 32 15.81 19.54 -4.47
C TRP A 32 17.13 20.04 -5.04
N LYS A 33 17.45 19.67 -6.29
CA LYS A 33 18.63 20.21 -6.99
C LYS A 33 18.51 21.72 -7.23
N ALA A 34 17.29 22.25 -7.34
CA ALA A 34 17.03 23.67 -7.56
C ALA A 34 16.81 24.48 -6.27
N THR A 35 16.50 23.86 -5.15
CA THR A 35 16.13 24.56 -3.91
C THR A 35 16.62 23.77 -2.70
N LEU A 36 17.74 24.21 -2.12
CA LEU A 36 18.24 23.67 -0.86
C LEU A 36 17.22 23.89 0.26
N SER A 37 16.76 22.77 0.82
CA SER A 37 16.05 22.60 2.09
C SER A 37 14.53 22.89 2.12
N SER A 38 13.81 21.95 2.75
CA SER A 38 12.53 22.07 3.46
C SER A 38 11.20 21.60 2.83
N SER A 39 11.07 21.43 1.51
CA SER A 39 9.71 21.30 0.92
C SER A 39 9.04 19.91 0.94
N PHE A 40 9.69 18.84 1.42
CA PHE A 40 9.01 17.54 1.61
C PHE A 40 9.34 16.85 2.96
N PRO A 41 8.95 17.44 4.11
CA PRO A 41 9.19 16.85 5.43
C PRO A 41 8.50 15.50 5.63
N LEU A 42 7.46 15.22 4.85
CA LEU A 42 6.64 14.03 5.05
C LEU A 42 7.33 12.75 4.53
N LEU A 43 7.93 12.79 3.33
CA LEU A 43 8.59 11.63 2.73
C LEU A 43 9.82 11.21 3.53
N THR A 44 10.56 12.19 4.05
CA THR A 44 11.72 11.94 4.91
C THR A 44 11.34 11.40 6.29
N GLN A 45 10.07 11.40 6.66
CA GLN A 45 9.55 10.82 7.91
C GLN A 45 8.89 9.45 7.68
N ILE A 46 8.71 9.03 6.42
CA ILE A 46 8.23 7.69 6.10
C ILE A 46 9.38 6.71 6.29
N SER A 47 9.14 5.72 7.14
CA SER A 47 10.09 4.63 7.38
C SER A 47 9.53 3.26 7.02
N LEU A 48 8.25 3.16 6.66
CA LEU A 48 7.67 1.95 6.13
C LEU A 48 6.84 2.31 4.91
N VAL A 49 7.14 1.69 3.78
CA VAL A 49 6.29 1.70 2.60
C VAL A 49 5.70 0.30 2.42
N LEU A 50 4.38 0.20 2.47
CA LEU A 50 3.66 -1.02 2.19
C LEU A 50 3.17 -1.00 0.74
N ASP A 51 3.84 -1.76 -0.12
CA ASP A 51 3.55 -1.83 -1.55
C ASP A 51 2.62 -3.03 -1.83
N LEU A 52 1.37 -2.71 -2.14
CA LEU A 52 0.28 -3.67 -2.34
C LEU A 52 0.10 -4.06 -3.82
N ARG A 53 1.02 -3.63 -4.70
CA ARG A 53 0.99 -3.99 -6.12
C ARG A 53 1.28 -5.48 -6.30
N SER A 54 0.61 -6.08 -7.29
CA SER A 54 0.92 -7.42 -7.73
C SER A 54 2.25 -7.43 -8.49
N PRO A 55 2.94 -8.58 -8.59
CA PRO A 55 4.18 -8.68 -9.37
C PRO A 55 4.05 -8.22 -10.84
N LEU A 56 2.85 -8.29 -11.42
CA LEU A 56 2.58 -7.87 -12.80
C LEU A 56 2.41 -6.34 -12.96
N GLU A 57 2.13 -5.64 -11.86
CA GLU A 57 1.95 -4.18 -11.83
C GLU A 57 3.20 -3.44 -11.40
N ILE A 58 4.20 -4.16 -10.86
CA ILE A 58 5.43 -3.56 -10.36
C ILE A 58 6.38 -3.31 -11.54
N ASP A 59 6.73 -2.04 -11.70
CA ASP A 59 7.87 -1.62 -12.50
C ASP A 59 9.10 -1.52 -11.57
N GLU A 60 10.00 -2.51 -11.65
CA GLU A 60 11.17 -2.57 -10.78
C GLU A 60 12.13 -1.40 -10.96
N GLU A 61 12.18 -0.79 -12.15
CA GLU A 61 13.02 0.37 -12.40
C GLU A 61 12.45 1.59 -11.70
N LYS A 62 11.13 1.81 -11.79
CA LYS A 62 10.45 2.85 -10.98
C LYS A 62 10.64 2.61 -9.49
N VAL A 63 10.53 1.37 -9.02
CA VAL A 63 10.81 1.05 -7.61
C VAL A 63 12.24 1.39 -7.24
N ARG A 64 13.21 1.02 -8.06
CA ARG A 64 14.63 1.34 -7.84
C ARG A 64 14.86 2.85 -7.73
N ILE A 65 14.20 3.64 -8.57
CA ILE A 65 14.30 5.10 -8.56
C ILE A 65 13.87 5.66 -7.20
N TRP A 66 12.71 5.27 -6.67
CA TRP A 66 12.25 5.82 -5.40
C TRP A 66 12.88 5.16 -4.17
N THR A 67 13.23 3.86 -4.20
CA THR A 67 13.91 3.21 -3.06
C THR A 67 15.34 3.68 -2.85
N ASN A 68 16.03 4.04 -3.94
CA ASN A 68 17.43 4.47 -3.89
C ASN A 68 17.56 6.01 -3.96
N SER A 69 16.44 6.73 -3.92
CA SER A 69 16.47 8.17 -3.89
C SER A 69 16.86 8.67 -2.50
N ASN A 70 17.60 9.78 -2.47
CA ASN A 70 17.88 10.50 -1.22
C ASN A 70 16.59 11.01 -0.54
N THR A 71 15.44 10.95 -1.21
CA THR A 71 14.14 11.40 -0.71
C THR A 71 13.63 10.53 0.45
N PHE A 72 13.77 9.21 0.35
CA PHE A 72 13.41 8.27 1.41
C PHE A 72 14.62 7.82 2.24
N GLY A 73 15.85 8.07 1.77
CA GLY A 73 17.05 7.43 2.31
C GLY A 73 17.14 5.96 1.88
N ASP A 74 18.13 5.22 2.40
CA ASP A 74 18.32 3.81 2.05
C ASP A 74 17.16 2.95 2.57
N LEU A 75 16.19 2.66 1.70
CA LEU A 75 15.06 1.80 1.99
C LEU A 75 15.43 0.32 1.77
N TRP A 76 15.29 -0.49 2.81
CA TRP A 76 15.52 -1.93 2.75
C TRP A 76 14.29 -2.64 2.19
N ARG A 77 14.47 -3.48 1.18
CA ARG A 77 13.38 -4.29 0.63
C ARG A 77 13.26 -5.58 1.42
N ILE A 78 12.04 -5.91 1.82
CA ILE A 78 11.74 -7.08 2.65
C ILE A 78 10.63 -7.87 1.97
N SER A 79 10.85 -9.17 1.79
CA SER A 79 9.84 -10.09 1.29
C SER A 79 8.76 -10.31 2.35
N GLU A 80 7.54 -10.66 1.91
CA GLU A 80 6.47 -11.00 2.84
C GLU A 80 6.80 -12.19 3.75
N ASP A 81 7.65 -13.11 3.30
CA ASP A 81 8.07 -14.28 4.07
C ASP A 81 9.08 -13.94 5.18
N GLU A 82 9.70 -12.76 5.09
CA GLU A 82 10.67 -12.29 6.07
C GLU A 82 10.00 -11.50 7.21
N ILE A 83 8.69 -11.19 7.07
CA ILE A 83 7.92 -10.44 8.09
C ILE A 83 7.95 -11.10 9.47
N PRO A 84 7.75 -12.43 9.62
CA PRO A 84 7.78 -13.08 10.93
C PRO A 84 9.16 -13.00 11.61
N ASN A 85 10.22 -12.73 10.82
CA ASN A 85 11.60 -12.64 11.28
C ASN A 85 12.09 -11.19 11.36
N LEU A 86 11.18 -10.22 11.23
CA LEU A 86 11.51 -8.81 11.44
C LEU A 86 11.91 -8.59 12.90
N THR A 87 13.23 -8.54 13.14
CA THR A 87 13.76 -8.11 14.43
C THR A 87 13.47 -6.62 14.66
N ASP A 88 13.41 -6.18 15.92
CA ASP A 88 13.25 -4.76 16.30
C ASP A 88 14.24 -3.84 15.56
N THR A 89 15.47 -4.31 15.33
CA THR A 89 16.49 -3.50 14.64
C THR A 89 16.22 -3.34 13.15
N SER A 90 15.55 -4.30 12.51
CA SER A 90 15.12 -4.23 11.11
C SER A 90 13.92 -3.29 10.93
N LEU A 91 12.98 -3.28 11.88
CA LEU A 91 11.81 -2.39 11.88
C LEU A 91 12.15 -0.93 12.20
N ARG A 92 13.25 -0.70 12.92
CA ARG A 92 13.81 0.64 13.13
C ARG A 92 14.45 1.24 11.89
N ARG A 93 14.74 0.43 10.87
CA ARG A 93 15.24 0.90 9.57
C ARG A 93 14.08 1.32 8.69
N ARG A 94 14.38 2.17 7.71
CA ARG A 94 13.41 2.49 6.68
C ARG A 94 13.29 1.30 5.74
N CYS A 95 12.08 0.78 5.51
CA CYS A 95 11.87 -0.41 4.70
C CYS A 95 10.68 -0.29 3.74
N VAL A 96 10.72 -1.14 2.70
CA VAL A 96 9.61 -1.43 1.80
C VAL A 96 9.23 -2.88 1.99
N VAL A 97 7.97 -3.10 2.34
CA VAL A 97 7.40 -4.45 2.43
C VAL A 97 6.38 -4.59 1.31
N ARG A 98 6.51 -5.67 0.53
CA ARG A 98 5.58 -5.98 -0.55
C ARG A 98 4.58 -7.03 -0.06
N VAL A 99 3.30 -6.77 -0.28
CA VAL A 99 2.24 -7.73 0.07
C VAL A 99 1.32 -7.91 -1.13
N ASN A 100 1.31 -9.12 -1.70
CA ASN A 100 0.51 -9.40 -2.88
C ASN A 100 -0.95 -9.69 -2.52
N MET A 101 -1.79 -8.66 -2.54
CA MET A 101 -3.24 -8.78 -2.29
C MET A 101 -4.04 -9.35 -3.49
N THR A 102 -3.40 -9.96 -4.47
CA THR A 102 -4.11 -10.49 -5.66
C THR A 102 -3.77 -11.95 -5.97
N GLU A 103 -2.90 -12.57 -5.17
CA GLU A 103 -2.40 -13.91 -5.44
C GLU A 103 -3.53 -14.95 -5.48
N LYS A 104 -4.39 -15.01 -4.44
CA LYS A 104 -5.45 -16.02 -4.38
C LYS A 104 -6.65 -15.70 -5.27
N ILE A 105 -6.82 -14.47 -5.73
CA ILE A 105 -7.82 -14.11 -6.76
C ILE A 105 -7.58 -14.97 -8.00
N THR A 106 -6.30 -15.16 -8.36
CA THR A 106 -5.89 -16.01 -9.47
C THR A 106 -6.29 -17.46 -9.28
N HIS A 107 -6.22 -17.98 -8.05
CA HIS A 107 -6.63 -19.34 -7.72
C HIS A 107 -8.16 -19.50 -7.72
N GLN A 108 -8.89 -18.57 -7.11
CA GLN A 108 -10.36 -18.59 -7.08
C GLN A 108 -10.98 -18.59 -8.48
N LEU A 109 -10.38 -17.85 -9.42
CA LEU A 109 -10.84 -17.86 -10.81
C LEU A 109 -10.49 -19.17 -11.54
N LYS A 110 -9.45 -19.91 -11.14
CA LYS A 110 -9.14 -21.21 -11.77
C LYS A 110 -10.21 -22.26 -11.48
N ASP A 111 -10.75 -22.27 -10.27
CA ASP A 111 -11.70 -23.31 -9.81
C ASP A 111 -13.14 -23.12 -10.31
N SER A 112 -13.41 -22.01 -11.01
CA SER A 112 -14.72 -21.77 -11.64
C SER A 112 -15.00 -22.78 -12.76
N PRO A 113 -16.21 -23.37 -12.83
CA PRO A 113 -16.60 -24.37 -13.84
C PRO A 113 -16.68 -23.80 -15.26
N LEU A 114 -16.64 -22.47 -15.41
CA LEU A 114 -16.60 -21.82 -16.72
C LEU A 114 -15.27 -22.10 -17.41
N LYS A 115 -15.30 -22.57 -18.67
CA LYS A 115 -14.12 -22.71 -19.52
C LYS A 115 -13.69 -21.36 -20.13
N LEU A 116 -13.56 -20.35 -19.27
CA LEU A 116 -13.15 -19.00 -19.63
C LEU A 116 -11.72 -18.73 -19.14
N SER A 117 -11.01 -17.84 -19.82
CA SER A 117 -9.76 -17.29 -19.31
C SER A 117 -9.99 -16.54 -18.00
N ARG A 118 -8.92 -16.29 -17.23
CA ARG A 118 -9.02 -15.58 -15.94
C ARG A 118 -9.64 -14.19 -16.09
N PHE A 119 -9.23 -13.47 -17.14
CA PHE A 119 -9.75 -12.15 -17.44
C PHE A 119 -11.24 -12.21 -17.76
N GLU A 120 -11.67 -13.15 -18.60
CA GLU A 120 -13.08 -13.34 -18.95
C GLU A 120 -13.93 -13.73 -17.74
N LYS A 121 -13.42 -14.58 -16.83
CA LYS A 121 -14.13 -14.91 -15.58
C LYS A 121 -14.31 -13.70 -14.68
N MET A 122 -13.28 -12.85 -14.57
CA MET A 122 -13.36 -11.60 -13.81
C MET A 122 -14.35 -10.63 -14.45
N VAL A 123 -14.27 -10.43 -15.77
CA VAL A 123 -15.21 -9.58 -16.52
C VAL A 123 -16.64 -10.10 -16.39
N HIS A 124 -16.84 -11.41 -16.49
CA HIS A 124 -18.14 -12.04 -16.30
C HIS A 124 -18.68 -11.82 -14.88
N GLY A 125 -17.86 -12.04 -13.84
CA GLY A 125 -18.26 -11.76 -12.46
C GLY A 125 -18.59 -10.29 -12.22
N ILE A 126 -17.82 -9.36 -12.80
CA ILE A 126 -18.12 -7.92 -12.75
C ILE A 126 -19.41 -7.61 -13.52
N SER A 127 -19.65 -8.26 -14.65
CA SER A 127 -20.88 -8.08 -15.44
C SER A 127 -22.12 -8.58 -14.69
N GLU A 128 -22.02 -9.68 -13.95
CA GLU A 128 -23.15 -10.28 -13.23
C GLU A 128 -23.40 -9.65 -11.86
N HIS A 129 -22.35 -9.21 -11.17
CA HIS A 129 -22.42 -8.81 -9.77
C HIS A 129 -21.88 -7.39 -9.50
N GLY A 130 -21.49 -6.68 -10.55
CA GLY A 130 -20.93 -5.33 -10.47
C GLY A 130 -19.55 -5.28 -9.81
N LEU A 131 -19.08 -4.06 -9.50
CA LEU A 131 -17.79 -3.84 -8.85
C LEU A 131 -17.72 -4.42 -7.43
N GLY A 132 -18.86 -4.61 -6.75
CA GLY A 132 -18.90 -5.22 -5.42
C GLY A 132 -18.30 -6.63 -5.39
N PHE A 133 -18.36 -7.36 -6.51
CA PHE A 133 -17.69 -8.64 -6.65
C PHE A 133 -16.16 -8.54 -6.54
N LEU A 134 -15.55 -7.52 -7.15
CA LEU A 134 -14.11 -7.30 -7.05
C LEU A 134 -13.69 -7.05 -5.59
N TYR A 135 -14.45 -6.25 -4.86
CA TYR A 135 -14.20 -6.01 -3.43
C TYR A 135 -14.36 -7.27 -2.60
N LYS A 136 -15.36 -8.11 -2.90
CA LYS A 136 -15.50 -9.43 -2.25
C LYS A 136 -14.28 -10.32 -2.50
N MET A 137 -13.76 -10.34 -3.72
CA MET A 137 -12.54 -11.10 -4.05
C MET A 137 -11.29 -10.59 -3.32
N LEU A 138 -11.16 -9.26 -3.19
CA LEU A 138 -10.09 -8.61 -2.43
C LEU A 138 -10.20 -8.91 -0.93
N LEU A 139 -11.41 -8.82 -0.36
CA LEU A 139 -11.65 -9.15 1.06
C LEU A 139 -11.43 -10.63 1.36
N ASN A 140 -11.64 -11.52 0.38
CA ASN A 140 -11.29 -12.93 0.53
C ASN A 140 -9.78 -13.17 0.64
N GLN A 141 -8.93 -12.17 0.41
CA GLN A 141 -7.48 -12.21 0.67
C GLN A 141 -7.17 -11.92 2.15
N HIS A 142 -7.91 -12.53 3.06
CA HIS A 142 -7.83 -12.28 4.50
C HIS A 142 -6.42 -12.39 5.05
N ASP A 143 -5.62 -13.37 4.60
CA ASP A 143 -4.22 -13.52 5.03
C ASP A 143 -3.37 -12.31 4.64
N ALA A 144 -3.52 -11.79 3.41
CA ALA A 144 -2.76 -10.64 2.95
C ALA A 144 -3.18 -9.36 3.70
N ILE A 145 -4.49 -9.18 3.93
CA ILE A 145 -5.02 -8.08 4.74
C ILE A 145 -4.48 -8.15 6.16
N PHE A 146 -4.57 -9.32 6.80
CA PHE A 146 -4.08 -9.54 8.15
C PHE A 146 -2.58 -9.25 8.25
N LYS A 147 -1.77 -9.76 7.30
CA LYS A 147 -0.35 -9.44 7.19
C LYS A 147 -0.11 -7.93 7.12
N CYS A 148 -0.86 -7.20 6.28
CA CYS A 148 -0.74 -5.75 6.19
C CYS A 148 -0.95 -5.07 7.54
N LEU A 149 -2.02 -5.44 8.26
CA LEU A 149 -2.34 -4.86 9.55
C LEU A 149 -1.25 -5.15 10.58
N VAL A 150 -0.76 -6.40 10.66
CA VAL A 150 0.34 -6.80 11.56
C VAL A 150 1.61 -5.98 11.28
N ILE A 151 2.04 -5.88 10.03
CA ILE A 151 3.25 -5.10 9.68
C ILE A 151 3.09 -3.65 10.14
N ILE A 152 1.93 -3.04 9.89
CA ILE A 152 1.67 -1.64 10.23
C ILE A 152 1.67 -1.45 11.75
N THR A 153 0.96 -2.30 12.50
CA THR A 153 0.86 -2.17 13.96
C THR A 153 2.20 -2.44 14.62
N THR A 154 2.88 -3.54 14.29
CA THR A 154 4.20 -3.87 14.85
C THR A 154 5.21 -2.77 14.56
N HIS A 155 5.22 -2.23 13.34
CA HIS A 155 6.11 -1.13 12.98
C HIS A 155 5.83 0.14 13.79
N LEU A 156 4.56 0.49 14.00
CA LEU A 156 4.18 1.69 14.77
C LEU A 156 4.38 1.52 16.28
N GLU A 157 4.28 0.30 16.80
CA GLU A 157 4.60 -0.03 18.20
C GLU A 157 6.10 0.12 18.47
N GLU A 158 6.94 -0.44 17.59
CA GLU A 158 8.39 -0.34 17.69
C GLU A 158 8.94 1.06 17.38
N CYS A 159 8.28 1.77 16.47
CA CYS A 159 8.70 3.08 15.97
C CYS A 159 7.55 4.10 16.01
N PRO A 160 7.06 4.49 17.19
CA PRO A 160 5.87 5.34 17.33
C PRO A 160 6.05 6.75 16.77
N ALA A 161 7.28 7.20 16.55
CA ALA A 161 7.60 8.48 15.93
C ALA A 161 7.60 8.44 14.39
N ASN A 162 7.59 7.25 13.78
CA ASN A 162 7.72 7.10 12.33
C ASN A 162 6.37 7.16 11.62
N LYS A 163 6.41 7.12 10.27
CA LYS A 163 5.23 7.13 9.41
C LYS A 163 5.24 5.97 8.44
N VAL A 164 4.03 5.53 8.11
CA VAL A 164 3.74 4.45 7.17
C VAL A 164 3.08 5.02 5.93
N LEU A 165 3.50 4.55 4.77
CA LEU A 165 2.89 4.87 3.48
C LEU A 165 2.30 3.61 2.84
N LEU A 166 0.99 3.61 2.63
CA LEU A 166 0.26 2.62 1.85
C LEU A 166 0.33 3.00 0.37
N HIS A 167 0.74 2.05 -0.46
CA HIS A 167 0.88 2.25 -1.89
C HIS A 167 0.27 1.07 -2.65
N CYS A 168 -0.48 1.38 -3.71
CA CYS A 168 -0.85 0.42 -4.75
C CYS A 168 -0.79 1.15 -6.09
N VAL A 169 -1.25 0.54 -7.19
CA VAL A 169 -1.22 1.22 -8.50
C VAL A 169 -1.95 2.55 -8.42
N GLN A 170 -3.24 2.59 -8.10
CA GLN A 170 -4.03 3.83 -8.16
C GLN A 170 -4.15 4.57 -6.83
N GLY A 171 -3.73 3.96 -5.72
CA GLY A 171 -4.05 4.49 -4.40
C GLY A 171 -5.53 4.36 -4.01
N LYS A 172 -6.33 3.60 -4.78
CA LYS A 172 -7.77 3.45 -4.60
C LYS A 172 -8.16 2.14 -3.90
N ASP A 173 -8.24 1.02 -4.62
CA ASP A 173 -8.93 -0.17 -4.10
C ASP A 173 -8.20 -0.86 -2.93
N ARG A 174 -6.96 -1.34 -3.15
CA ARG A 174 -6.20 -2.09 -2.13
C ARG A 174 -5.80 -1.21 -0.95
N THR A 175 -5.26 -0.03 -1.24
CA THR A 175 -4.93 0.96 -0.21
C THR A 175 -6.17 1.46 0.52
N GLY A 176 -7.29 1.62 -0.18
CA GLY A 176 -8.57 2.02 0.39
C GLY A 176 -9.12 0.98 1.35
N ILE A 177 -9.12 -0.31 0.99
CA ILE A 177 -9.53 -1.40 1.90
C ILE A 177 -8.70 -1.37 3.18
N ILE A 178 -7.37 -1.30 3.09
CA ILE A 178 -6.51 -1.26 4.29
C ILE A 178 -6.77 0.01 5.12
N SER A 179 -6.94 1.17 4.47
CA SER A 179 -7.22 2.44 5.16
C SER A 179 -8.57 2.38 5.90
N MET A 180 -9.62 1.92 5.22
CA MET A 180 -10.96 1.74 5.78
C MET A 180 -10.95 0.84 7.02
N LEU A 181 -10.20 -0.28 6.97
CA LEU A 181 -10.06 -1.17 8.12
C LEU A 181 -9.33 -0.50 9.29
N LEU A 182 -8.26 0.25 9.03
CA LEU A 182 -7.54 0.99 10.06
C LEU A 182 -8.41 2.10 10.68
N GLU A 183 -9.19 2.79 9.88
CA GLU A 183 -10.12 3.84 10.33
C GLU A 183 -11.24 3.24 11.19
N SER A 184 -11.81 2.10 10.76
CA SER A 184 -12.83 1.37 11.52
C SER A 184 -12.29 0.90 12.88
N VAL A 185 -11.07 0.36 12.93
CA VAL A 185 -10.40 -0.01 14.19
C VAL A 185 -10.12 1.21 15.06
N ALA A 186 -9.88 2.38 14.46
CA ALA A 186 -9.68 3.64 15.15
C ALA A 186 -11.00 4.38 15.51
N GLU A 187 -12.14 3.69 15.43
CA GLU A 187 -13.48 4.20 15.78
C GLU A 187 -13.89 5.46 14.98
N VAL A 188 -13.36 5.62 13.77
CA VAL A 188 -13.81 6.65 12.82
C VAL A 188 -15.21 6.29 12.33
N SER A 189 -16.12 7.27 12.17
CA SER A 189 -17.49 6.97 11.76
C SER A 189 -17.59 6.49 10.32
N ASP A 190 -18.60 5.68 10.00
CA ASP A 190 -18.83 5.17 8.64
C ASP A 190 -18.95 6.31 7.61
N GLU A 191 -19.57 7.43 7.97
CA GLU A 191 -19.69 8.61 7.08
C GLU A 191 -18.32 9.23 6.78
N GLN A 192 -17.45 9.32 7.79
CA GLN A 192 -16.10 9.86 7.62
C GLN A 192 -15.23 8.92 6.79
N ILE A 193 -15.35 7.61 7.02
CA ILE A 193 -14.68 6.58 6.25
C ILE A 193 -15.10 6.66 4.77
N LEU A 194 -16.40 6.76 4.50
CA LEU A 194 -16.91 6.92 3.14
C LEU A 194 -16.41 8.21 2.49
N GLN A 195 -16.36 9.31 3.25
CA GLN A 195 -15.85 10.58 2.76
C GLN A 195 -14.35 10.53 2.43
N ASP A 196 -13.52 9.85 3.24
CA ASP A 196 -12.10 9.68 2.91
C ASP A 196 -11.93 8.77 1.69
N TYR A 197 -12.74 7.72 1.58
CA TYR A 197 -12.67 6.74 0.52
C TYR A 197 -12.92 7.34 -0.88
N MET A 198 -13.81 8.33 -0.97
CA MET A 198 -14.18 9.03 -2.22
C MET A 198 -13.13 10.04 -2.72
#